data_AF-A0A965R5Y4-F1
#
_entry.id   AF-A0A965R5Y4-F1
#
_cell.length_a   1.000
_cell.length_b   1.000
_cell.length_c   1.000
_cell.angle_alpha   90.00
_cell.angle_beta   90.00
_cell.angle_gamma   90.00
#
_symmetry.space_group_name_H-M   'P 1'
#
loop_
_entity.id
_entity.type
_entity.pdbx_description
1 polymer ?
#
loop_
_entity_poly.entity_id
_entity_poly.type
_entity_poly.pdbx_seq_one_letter_code
_entity_poly.pdbx_strand_id
1 'polypeptide(L)'
;MSLEITGRLIVKMPTQQIKESFRKREFVVETTEQYPQKIKLELTQDKCDVLDSYKEGDILKVSFNLRGSVWQEKYYVNLQAWRIQLDNASNNMASGNNSEMPTSAPQNNSFAAASTEDDLPF
;
A
#
# COMPACT_ATOMS: atom_id res chain seq x y z
N MET A 1 -10.55 1.07 24.59
CA MET A 1 -9.26 0.44 24.25
C MET A 1 -9.07 0.59 22.76
N SER A 2 -8.06 1.36 22.34
CA SER A 2 -7.69 1.49 20.93
C SER A 2 -6.66 0.43 20.59
N LEU A 3 -6.88 -0.28 19.50
CA LEU A 3 -5.98 -1.28 18.95
C LEU A 3 -5.58 -0.86 17.54
N GLU A 4 -4.47 -1.41 17.05
CA GLU A 4 -3.94 -1.11 15.72
C GLU A 4 -3.57 -2.40 15.01
N ILE A 5 -3.74 -2.40 13.69
CA ILE A 5 -3.32 -3.49 12.82
C ILE A 5 -2.73 -2.92 11.54
N THR A 6 -1.63 -3.50 11.08
CA THR A 6 -1.06 -3.21 9.76
C THR A 6 -1.31 -4.38 8.84
N GLY A 7 -1.80 -4.11 7.64
CA GLY A 7 -2.12 -5.15 6.69
C GLY A 7 -2.45 -4.61 5.30
N ARG A 8 -2.44 -5.50 4.33
CA ARG A 8 -2.83 -5.22 2.95
C ARG A 8 -4.35 -5.15 2.83
N LEU A 9 -4.88 -4.08 2.26
CA LEU A 9 -6.31 -4.02 1.91
C LEU A 9 -6.59 -4.98 0.76
N ILE A 10 -7.41 -6.00 1.00
CA ILE A 10 -7.70 -7.03 -0.01
C ILE A 10 -9.13 -6.97 -0.56
N VAL A 11 -10.09 -6.44 0.21
CA VAL A 11 -11.50 -6.34 -0.20
C VAL A 11 -12.11 -5.05 0.33
N LYS A 12 -12.78 -4.30 -0.54
CA LYS A 12 -13.66 -3.18 -0.17
C LYS A 12 -15.12 -3.51 -0.50
N MET A 13 -15.98 -3.52 0.51
CA MET A 13 -17.42 -3.70 0.28
C MET A 13 -18.11 -2.35 0.04
N PRO A 14 -19.27 -2.34 -0.65
CA PRO A 14 -20.07 -1.14 -0.78
C PRO A 14 -20.59 -0.66 0.59
N THR A 15 -20.78 0.65 0.72
CA THR A 15 -21.40 1.25 1.91
C THR A 15 -22.87 0.81 2.00
N GLN A 16 -23.25 0.27 3.15
CA GLN A 16 -24.62 -0.15 3.45
C GLN A 16 -25.30 0.90 4.34
N GLN A 17 -26.45 1.42 3.88
CA GLN A 17 -27.31 2.27 4.69
C GLN A 17 -28.24 1.38 5.52
N ILE A 18 -28.02 1.30 6.84
CA ILE A 18 -28.86 0.47 7.73
C ILE A 18 -30.04 1.28 8.27
N LYS A 19 -29.82 2.57 8.58
CA LYS A 19 -30.85 3.53 9.01
C LYS A 19 -30.53 4.90 8.42
N GLU A 20 -31.47 5.84 8.44
CA GLU A 20 -31.27 7.20 7.91
C GLU A 20 -30.01 7.90 8.48
N SER A 21 -29.71 7.71 9.77
CA SER A 21 -28.51 8.27 10.43
C SER A 21 -27.35 7.26 10.59
N PHE A 22 -27.51 6.01 10.14
CA PHE A 22 -26.51 4.97 10.34
C PHE A 22 -26.18 4.24 9.03
N ARG A 23 -24.98 4.54 8.53
CA ARG A 23 -24.34 3.82 7.44
C ARG A 23 -23.11 3.08 7.96
N LYS A 24 -22.84 1.92 7.37
CA LYS A 24 -21.69 1.07 7.67
C LYS A 24 -21.00 0.67 6.37
N ARG A 25 -19.68 0.58 6.39
CA ARG A 25 -18.90 0.02 5.29
C ARG A 25 -17.92 -1.00 5.83
N GLU A 26 -17.89 -2.18 5.22
CA GLU A 26 -17.00 -3.27 5.64
C GLU A 26 -15.83 -3.41 4.66
N PHE A 27 -14.69 -3.83 5.19
CA PHE A 27 -13.49 -4.11 4.39
C PHE A 27 -12.66 -5.18 5.07
N VAL A 28 -11.75 -5.80 4.30
CA VAL A 28 -10.88 -6.86 4.81
C VAL A 28 -9.43 -6.49 4.58
N VAL A 29 -8.63 -6.62 5.64
CA VAL A 29 -7.18 -6.51 5.57
C VAL A 29 -6.54 -7.88 5.78
N GLU A 30 -5.45 -8.15 5.08
CA GLU A 30 -4.60 -9.31 5.27
C GLU A 30 -3.33 -8.88 6.03
N THR A 31 -3.05 -9.48 7.19
CA THR A 31 -1.85 -9.13 7.98
C THR A 31 -0.56 -9.53 7.26
N THR A 32 0.52 -8.79 7.50
CA THR A 32 1.84 -9.03 6.88
C THR A 32 2.76 -9.89 7.76
N GLU A 33 2.19 -10.68 8.67
CA GLU A 33 2.93 -11.54 9.60
C GLU A 33 3.24 -12.91 8.99
N GLN A 34 4.01 -13.75 9.69
CA GLN A 34 4.38 -15.10 9.23
C GLN A 34 3.17 -15.97 8.88
N TYR A 35 2.03 -15.72 9.54
CA TYR A 35 0.75 -16.38 9.27
C TYR A 35 -0.31 -15.32 8.93
N PRO A 36 -0.42 -14.91 7.65
CA PRO A 36 -1.36 -13.89 7.23
C PRO A 36 -2.80 -14.25 7.61
N GLN A 37 -3.47 -13.33 8.28
CA GLN A 37 -4.88 -13.46 8.65
C GLN A 37 -5.72 -12.43 7.90
N LYS A 38 -6.85 -12.88 7.36
CA LYS A 38 -7.84 -12.02 6.72
C LYS A 38 -8.84 -11.54 7.75
N ILE A 39 -8.72 -10.28 8.14
CA ILE A 39 -9.48 -9.69 9.23
C ILE A 39 -10.46 -8.67 8.67
N LYS A 40 -11.74 -8.87 8.98
CA LYS A 40 -12.81 -7.96 8.58
C LYS A 40 -12.95 -6.83 9.59
N LEU A 41 -12.96 -5.60 9.10
CA LEU A 41 -13.22 -4.39 9.89
C LEU A 41 -14.41 -3.63 9.32
N GLU A 42 -14.99 -2.77 10.16
CA GLU A 42 -16.10 -1.91 9.77
C GLU A 42 -15.81 -0.44 10.08
N LEU A 43 -16.23 0.43 9.17
CA LEU A 43 -16.31 1.87 9.33
C LEU A 43 -17.78 2.25 9.49
N THR A 44 -18.04 3.30 10.26
CA THR A 44 -19.40 3.81 10.50
C THR A 44 -19.49 5.29 10.19
N GLN A 45 -20.67 5.74 9.74
CA GLN A 45 -20.99 7.15 9.52
C GLN A 45 -19.93 7.84 8.64
N ASP A 46 -19.35 8.96 9.10
CA ASP A 46 -18.41 9.79 8.36
C ASP A 46 -17.13 9.04 7.94
N LYS A 47 -16.79 7.96 8.65
CA LYS A 47 -15.58 7.18 8.35
C LYS A 47 -15.72 6.26 7.14
N CYS A 48 -16.94 6.04 6.62
CA CYS A 48 -17.15 5.19 5.44
C CYS A 48 -16.44 5.75 4.19
N ASP A 49 -16.36 7.07 4.07
CA ASP A 49 -15.81 7.77 2.90
C ASP A 49 -14.27 7.78 2.92
N VAL A 50 -13.66 7.60 4.10
CA VAL A 50 -12.20 7.50 4.26
C VAL A 50 -11.63 6.35 3.42
N LEU A 51 -12.40 5.26 3.26
CA LEU A 51 -11.97 4.09 2.50
C LEU A 51 -11.86 4.36 0.99
N ASP A 52 -12.53 5.39 0.46
CA ASP A 52 -12.50 5.71 -0.98
C ASP A 52 -11.15 6.26 -1.43
N SER A 53 -10.36 6.80 -0.50
CA SER A 53 -8.99 7.28 -0.78
C SER A 53 -7.96 6.16 -0.93
N TYR A 54 -8.32 4.91 -0.61
CA TYR A 54 -7.41 3.76 -0.64
C TYR A 54 -7.84 2.73 -1.69
N LYS A 55 -6.88 2.00 -2.24
CA LYS A 55 -7.10 0.96 -3.24
C LYS A 55 -6.81 -0.43 -2.67
N GLU A 56 -7.47 -1.43 -3.23
CA GLU A 56 -7.08 -2.81 -2.95
C GLU A 56 -5.64 -3.01 -3.40
N GLY A 57 -4.82 -3.60 -2.55
CA GLY A 57 -3.37 -3.64 -2.74
C GLY A 57 -2.59 -2.82 -1.74
N ASP A 58 -3.16 -1.72 -1.23
CA ASP A 58 -2.45 -0.80 -0.35
C ASP A 58 -2.15 -1.44 1.01
N ILE A 59 -0.94 -1.19 1.54
CA ILE A 59 -0.62 -1.52 2.92
C ILE A 59 -1.14 -0.40 3.81
N LEU A 60 -2.04 -0.72 4.71
CA LEU A 60 -2.72 0.21 5.58
C LEU A 60 -2.40 -0.09 7.04
N LYS A 61 -2.18 0.97 7.80
CA LYS A 61 -2.26 0.96 9.26
C LYS A 61 -3.66 1.40 9.68
N VAL A 62 -4.38 0.52 10.36
CA VAL A 62 -5.77 0.72 10.75
C VAL A 62 -5.85 0.77 12.27
N SER A 63 -6.29 1.90 12.80
CA SER A 63 -6.60 2.04 14.22
C SER A 63 -8.10 1.80 14.43
N PHE A 64 -8.43 0.90 15.35
CA PHE A 64 -9.79 0.43 15.58
C PHE A 64 -10.09 0.25 17.07
N ASN A 65 -11.36 0.03 17.38
CA ASN A 65 -11.84 -0.36 18.71
C ASN A 65 -12.48 -1.75 18.62
N LEU A 66 -12.24 -2.59 19.62
CA LEU A 66 -12.96 -3.84 19.80
C LEU A 66 -14.33 -3.55 20.43
N ARG A 67 -15.42 -3.82 19.71
CA ARG A 67 -16.78 -3.69 20.23
C ARG A 67 -17.46 -5.05 20.34
N GLY A 68 -17.98 -5.34 21.53
CA GLY A 68 -18.93 -6.42 21.72
C GLY A 68 -20.35 -5.92 21.49
N SER A 69 -21.18 -6.72 20.83
CA SER A 69 -22.62 -6.51 20.78
C SER A 69 -23.35 -7.82 21.08
N VAL A 70 -24.50 -7.71 21.74
CA VAL A 70 -25.34 -8.87 22.06
C VAL A 70 -26.62 -8.75 21.26
N TRP A 71 -26.96 -9.78 20.52
CA TRP A 71 -28.20 -9.85 19.77
C TRP A 71 -28.77 -11.26 19.85
N GLN A 72 -30.02 -11.39 20.32
CA GLN A 72 -30.68 -12.68 20.53
C GLN A 72 -29.81 -13.69 21.32
N GLU A 73 -29.29 -13.25 22.46
CA GLU A 73 -28.41 -14.05 23.35
C GLU A 73 -27.09 -14.53 22.70
N LYS A 74 -26.78 -14.08 21.47
CA LYS A 74 -25.51 -14.32 20.79
C LYS A 74 -24.60 -13.12 20.95
N TYR A 75 -23.32 -13.41 21.18
CA TYR A 75 -22.28 -12.41 21.35
C TYR A 75 -21.52 -12.24 20.04
N TYR A 76 -21.45 -11.01 19.56
CA TYR A 76 -20.76 -10.62 18.35
C TYR A 76 -19.61 -9.68 18.67
N VAL A 77 -18.53 -9.81 17.91
CA VAL A 77 -17.36 -8.95 18.00
C VAL A 77 -17.21 -8.20 16.70
N ASN A 78 -17.15 -6.87 16.80
CA ASN A 78 -16.99 -5.97 15.68
C ASN A 78 -15.72 -5.14 15.88
N LEU A 79 -14.88 -5.09 14.85
CA LEU A 79 -13.67 -4.27 14.81
C LEU A 79 -14.00 -2.95 14.14
N GLN A 80 -14.34 -1.95 14.94
CA GLN A 80 -14.75 -0.64 14.43
C GLN A 80 -13.53 0.23 14.19
N ALA A 81 -13.15 0.37 12.92
CA ALA A 81 -12.08 1.25 12.49
C ALA A 81 -12.52 2.72 12.61
N TRP A 82 -11.62 3.58 13.09
CA TRP A 82 -11.86 5.01 13.22
C TRP A 82 -10.79 5.86 12.53
N ARG A 83 -9.62 5.26 12.24
CA ARG A 83 -8.54 5.86 11.47
C ARG A 83 -7.88 4.82 10.57
N ILE A 84 -7.58 5.23 9.35
CA ILE A 84 -6.83 4.46 8.37
C ILE A 84 -5.70 5.37 7.88
N GLN A 85 -4.51 4.82 7.71
CA GLN A 85 -3.35 5.51 7.16
C GLN A 85 -2.65 4.60 6.16
N LEU A 86 -2.14 5.18 5.08
CA LEU A 86 -1.25 4.45 4.18
C LEU A 86 0.06 4.20 4.92
N ASP A 87 0.47 2.93 5.01
CA ASP A 87 1.76 2.57 5.57
C ASP A 87 2.82 2.72 4.46
N ASN A 88 3.48 3.88 4.44
CA ASN A 88 4.48 4.22 3.42
C ASN A 88 5.80 3.44 3.56
N ALA A 89 5.86 2.40 4.39
CA ALA A 89 7.04 1.55 4.53
C ALA A 89 7.47 0.88 3.20
N SER A 90 6.56 0.78 2.22
CA SER A 90 6.85 0.26 0.88
C SER A 90 7.13 1.31 -0.21
N ASN A 91 7.08 2.61 0.11
CA ASN A 91 7.30 3.66 -0.89
C ASN A 91 8.77 4.11 -1.02
N ASN A 92 9.70 3.38 -0.41
CA ASN A 92 11.15 3.62 -0.55
C ASN A 92 11.84 2.70 -1.57
N MET A 93 11.06 2.00 -2.41
CA MET A 93 11.58 1.09 -3.44
C MET A 93 10.95 1.40 -4.80
N ALA A 94 11.02 2.65 -5.26
CA ALA A 94 10.88 3.02 -6.68
C ALA A 94 11.40 4.45 -6.94
N SER A 95 12.66 4.71 -6.60
CA SER A 95 13.44 5.73 -7.30
C SER A 95 14.81 5.13 -7.60
N GLY A 96 14.81 4.09 -8.43
CA GLY A 96 16.02 3.60 -9.08
C GLY A 96 16.45 4.64 -10.11
N ASN A 97 17.57 5.29 -9.81
CA ASN A 97 18.36 6.13 -10.70
C ASN A 97 18.50 5.51 -12.10
N ASN A 98 18.26 6.31 -13.15
CA ASN A 98 19.24 6.49 -14.23
C ASN A 98 18.93 7.78 -15.00
N SER A 99 19.41 8.92 -14.49
CA SER A 99 19.57 10.13 -15.30
C SER A 99 21.07 10.34 -15.47
N GLU A 100 21.54 9.87 -16.62
CA GLU A 100 22.89 9.99 -17.13
C GLU A 100 23.27 11.47 -17.26
N MET A 101 24.47 11.80 -16.80
CA MET A 101 25.13 13.08 -17.01
C MET A 101 26.62 12.79 -17.21
N PRO A 102 27.41 13.72 -17.78
CA PRO A 102 27.52 14.04 -19.20
C PRO A 102 28.93 13.70 -19.72
N THR A 103 29.10 13.36 -21.00
CA THR A 103 30.45 13.32 -21.59
C THR A 103 30.49 13.95 -22.98
N SER A 104 31.37 14.94 -23.07
CA SER A 104 31.78 15.76 -24.21
C SER A 104 32.41 14.96 -25.35
N ALA A 105 32.18 15.37 -26.59
CA ALA A 105 33.09 15.07 -27.71
C ALA A 105 33.04 16.19 -28.78
N PRO A 106 34.17 16.88 -29.06
CA PRO A 106 34.33 17.71 -30.25
C PRO A 106 34.71 16.84 -31.47
N GLN A 107 34.07 17.06 -32.62
CA GLN A 107 34.51 16.50 -33.89
C GLN A 107 35.72 17.30 -34.41
N ASN A 108 36.87 16.63 -34.55
CA ASN A 108 38.01 17.13 -35.33
C ASN A 108 38.32 16.16 -36.47
N ASN A 109 38.41 16.70 -37.68
CA ASN A 109 38.68 16.00 -38.92
C ASN A 109 40.15 15.53 -39.02
N SER A 110 40.28 14.30 -39.53
CA SER A 110 41.25 13.84 -40.54
C SER A 110 42.66 14.44 -40.58
N PHE A 111 43.62 13.73 -39.98
CA PHE A 111 45.02 13.64 -40.43
C PHE A 111 45.51 12.22 -40.06
N ALA A 112 45.72 11.32 -41.02
CA ALA A 112 46.96 11.12 -41.78
C ALA A 112 47.97 10.21 -41.06
N ALA A 113 48.40 9.18 -41.78
CA ALA A 113 49.59 8.34 -41.56
C ALA A 113 49.57 7.51 -40.26
N ALA A 114 50.20 6.35 -40.15
CA ALA A 114 50.83 5.37 -41.02
C ALA A 114 51.26 4.27 -40.02
N SER A 115 51.40 3.02 -40.49
CA SER A 115 52.24 2.01 -39.82
C SER A 115 51.66 1.51 -38.48
N THR A 116 51.74 0.26 -38.07
CA THR A 116 52.43 -0.94 -38.51
C THR A 116 51.93 -2.02 -37.56
N GLU A 117 51.84 -3.25 -38.05
CA GLU A 117 52.28 -4.49 -37.38
C GLU A 117 51.75 -4.72 -35.95
N ASP A 118 50.85 -5.70 -35.79
CA ASP A 118 51.19 -7.11 -35.57
C ASP A 118 51.51 -7.39 -34.09
N ASP A 119 51.07 -8.54 -33.63
CA ASP A 119 51.42 -9.16 -32.35
C ASP A 119 50.60 -8.78 -31.09
N LEU A 120 49.52 -9.52 -30.85
CA LEU A 120 49.05 -9.80 -29.49
C LEU A 120 48.91 -11.33 -29.33
N PRO A 121 49.73 -11.95 -28.45
CA PRO A 121 49.77 -13.39 -28.27
C PRO A 121 48.53 -13.92 -27.53
N PHE A 122 48.28 -15.23 -27.71
CA PHE A 122 47.30 -16.04 -26.99
C PHE A 122 47.48 -16.03 -25.47
#